data_AF-A0A6G1JN37-F1
#
_entry.id   AF-A0A6G1JN37-F1
#
_cell.length_a   1.000
_cell.length_b   1.000
_cell.length_c   1.000
_cell.angle_alpha   90.00
_cell.angle_beta   90.00
_cell.angle_gamma   90.00
#
_symmetry.space_group_name_H-M   'P 1'
#
loop_
_entity.id
_entity.type
_entity.pdbx_description
1 polymer ?
#
loop_
_entity_poly.entity_id
_entity_poly.type
_entity_poly.pdbx_seq_one_letter_code
_entity_poly.pdbx_strand_id
1 'polypeptide(L)'
;MQLTFDTVSFLDHDSHIAMETSILPFTSLSLTHICARRLRGNTQSSIVSATTKTPYTLNTAEYCKHYLHPGTPQTEFLCPDCKIKQRLNDLHTMAKLWERRGARTPDYNLLDEDEVVKAREAYFWYWKTYKAWREEKLCLIKYTSFLELWAERERLWEAEHPGALHGMERCIESASQALITAKRGTPYLDWKDTDADGMRPPPREGVKRVRWVRFQEDIVGRPKRDLKAFRRTEKQYVPGGWALPEGEGYWNTSFAYEVRYGTEEFEKGLDDEWERGAGRSGISRGALS
;
A
#
# COMPACT_ATOMS: atom_id res chain seq x y z
N MET A 1 1.37 19.67 46.65
CA MET A 1 1.69 20.07 45.27
C MET A 1 0.51 19.70 44.40
N GLN A 2 -0.34 20.68 44.08
CA GLN A 2 -1.47 20.51 43.16
C GLN A 2 -0.93 20.64 41.74
N LEU A 3 -1.04 19.57 40.96
CA LEU A 3 -0.76 19.59 39.52
C LEU A 3 -2.04 20.04 38.82
N THR A 4 -2.08 21.30 38.40
CA THR A 4 -3.12 21.84 37.52
C THR A 4 -2.86 21.33 36.10
N PHE A 5 -3.80 20.55 35.58
CA PHE A 5 -3.82 20.17 34.16
C PHE A 5 -4.43 21.33 33.38
N ASP A 6 -3.62 22.05 32.62
CA ASP A 6 -4.09 23.01 31.64
C ASP A 6 -4.78 22.27 30.50
N THR A 7 -6.10 22.42 30.43
CA THR A 7 -6.93 22.04 29.29
C THR A 7 -6.59 22.95 28.11
N VAL A 8 -5.68 22.49 27.25
CA VAL A 8 -5.46 23.12 25.94
C VAL A 8 -6.68 22.79 25.06
N SER A 9 -7.56 23.78 24.93
CA SER A 9 -8.65 23.77 23.95
C SER A 9 -8.05 23.79 22.54
N PHE A 10 -7.91 22.61 21.93
CA PHE A 10 -7.52 22.44 20.55
C PHE A 10 -8.75 22.76 19.69
N LEU A 11 -8.77 23.96 19.11
CA LEU A 11 -9.77 24.35 18.11
C LEU A 11 -9.65 23.39 16.93
N ASP A 12 -10.73 22.67 16.63
CA ASP A 12 -10.93 21.95 15.37
C ASP A 12 -10.89 22.97 14.23
N HIS A 13 -9.69 23.17 13.66
CA HIS A 13 -9.56 23.66 12.30
C HIS A 13 -9.70 22.45 11.38
N ASP A 14 -10.93 22.23 10.90
CA ASP A 14 -11.21 21.49 9.68
C ASP A 14 -10.62 22.26 8.48
N SER A 15 -9.28 22.29 8.40
CA SER A 15 -8.60 22.61 7.16
C SER A 15 -8.69 21.37 6.27
N HIS A 16 -9.74 21.33 5.46
CA HIS A 16 -9.77 20.56 4.22
C HIS A 16 -8.62 21.03 3.33
N ILE A 17 -7.39 20.56 3.59
CA ILE A 17 -6.34 20.53 2.59
C ILE A 17 -6.73 19.39 1.66
N ALA A 18 -7.45 19.74 0.59
CA ALA A 18 -7.54 18.90 -0.58
C ALA A 18 -6.12 18.75 -1.13
N MET A 19 -5.39 17.74 -0.64
CA MET A 19 -4.25 17.22 -1.37
C MET A 19 -4.84 16.59 -2.63
N GLU A 20 -4.83 17.35 -3.73
CA GLU A 20 -4.95 16.80 -5.07
C GLU A 20 -3.81 15.80 -5.27
N THR A 21 -4.06 14.55 -4.88
CA THR A 21 -3.28 13.42 -5.32
C THR A 21 -3.54 13.28 -6.81
N SER A 22 -2.73 13.96 -7.62
CA SER A 22 -2.59 13.66 -9.03
C SER A 22 -1.97 12.26 -9.12
N ILE A 23 -2.83 11.26 -9.06
CA ILE A 23 -2.49 9.85 -9.27
C ILE A 23 -2.27 9.72 -10.77
N LEU A 24 -1.03 9.89 -11.21
CA LEU A 24 -0.67 9.44 -12.56
C LEU A 24 -0.87 7.92 -12.63
N PRO A 25 -1.53 7.39 -13.67
CA PRO A 25 -1.76 5.97 -13.81
C PRO A 25 -0.42 5.24 -13.91
N PHE A 26 -0.23 4.31 -12.98
CA PHE A 26 0.94 3.44 -12.89
C PHE A 26 0.88 2.41 -14.02
N THR A 27 1.61 2.62 -15.12
CA THR A 27 1.89 1.54 -16.05
C THR A 27 2.94 0.63 -15.39
N SER A 28 2.50 -0.57 -15.03
CA SER A 28 3.34 -1.66 -14.54
C SER A 28 4.40 -2.01 -15.58
N LEU A 29 5.59 -1.41 -15.49
CA LEU A 29 6.76 -1.88 -16.20
C LEU A 29 7.36 -3.05 -15.41
N SER A 30 7.14 -4.26 -15.92
CA SER A 30 7.75 -5.51 -15.46
C SER A 30 9.27 -5.37 -15.45
N LEU A 31 9.87 -5.40 -14.25
CA LEU A 31 11.30 -5.39 -14.00
C LEU A 31 11.86 -6.82 -14.18
N THR A 32 11.94 -7.28 -15.43
CA THR A 32 12.62 -8.54 -15.75
C THR A 32 13.61 -8.31 -16.90
N HIS A 33 14.87 -8.68 -16.65
CA HIS A 33 16.04 -8.64 -17.53
C HIS A 33 16.82 -7.32 -17.67
N ILE A 34 17.74 -7.09 -16.72
CA ILE A 34 19.03 -6.46 -17.02
C ILE A 34 20.12 -7.49 -16.68
N CYS A 35 20.46 -8.33 -17.65
CA CYS A 35 21.62 -9.22 -17.57
C CYS A 35 22.89 -8.41 -17.84
N ALA A 36 23.84 -8.50 -16.91
CA ALA A 36 25.18 -7.93 -17.00
C ALA A 36 25.93 -8.47 -18.24
N ARG A 37 26.11 -7.61 -19.25
CA ARG A 37 26.97 -7.89 -20.41
C ARG A 37 28.37 -7.35 -20.13
N ARG A 38 29.26 -8.26 -19.71
CA ARG A 38 30.69 -8.03 -19.50
C ARG A 38 31.38 -7.79 -20.86
N LEU A 39 31.62 -6.53 -21.23
CA LEU A 39 32.40 -6.19 -22.41
C LEU A 39 33.90 -6.34 -22.11
N ARG A 40 34.57 -7.17 -22.92
CA ARG A 40 36.03 -7.33 -22.92
C ARG A 40 36.66 -6.11 -23.59
N GLY A 41 37.73 -5.61 -22.99
CA GLY A 41 38.45 -4.42 -23.40
C GLY A 41 39.06 -4.54 -24.80
N ASN A 42 38.95 -3.43 -25.55
CA ASN A 42 39.81 -3.14 -26.68
C ASN A 42 40.50 -1.79 -26.36
N THR A 43 41.76 -1.85 -25.95
CA THR A 43 42.53 -0.70 -25.49
C THR A 43 43.16 -0.03 -26.71
N GLN A 44 42.45 0.92 -27.32
CA GLN A 44 43.07 1.88 -28.25
C GLN A 44 43.36 3.17 -27.50
N SER A 45 44.65 3.47 -27.35
CA SER A 45 45.16 4.73 -26.82
C SER A 45 44.88 5.87 -27.78
N SER A 46 43.69 6.46 -27.70
CA SER A 46 43.36 7.71 -28.39
C SER A 46 43.84 8.91 -27.58
N ILE A 47 44.59 9.78 -28.25
CA ILE A 47 45.02 11.09 -27.77
C ILE A 47 43.77 11.92 -27.48
N VAL A 48 43.50 12.19 -26.20
CA VAL A 48 42.31 12.90 -25.72
C VAL A 48 42.50 14.39 -25.97
N SER A 49 41.91 14.90 -27.05
CA SER A 49 41.71 16.34 -27.25
C SER A 49 40.96 16.91 -26.05
N ALA A 50 41.49 17.98 -25.46
CA ALA A 50 40.88 18.68 -24.35
C ALA A 50 39.56 19.33 -24.77
N THR A 51 38.46 18.59 -24.66
CA THR A 51 37.10 19.12 -24.77
C THR A 51 36.89 20.03 -23.57
N THR A 52 36.81 21.33 -23.83
CA THR A 52 36.34 22.33 -22.88
C THR A 52 34.93 21.96 -22.45
N LYS A 53 34.80 21.31 -21.28
CA LYS A 53 33.52 20.90 -20.70
C LYS A 53 32.67 22.15 -20.48
N THR A 54 31.55 22.25 -21.19
CA THR A 54 30.55 23.28 -20.92
C THR A 54 30.06 23.13 -19.47
N PRO A 55 29.96 24.21 -18.70
CA PRO A 55 29.48 24.15 -17.33
C PRO A 55 28.05 23.61 -17.30
N TYR A 56 27.79 22.60 -16.48
CA TYR A 56 26.45 22.05 -16.28
C TYR A 56 25.60 23.02 -15.47
N THR A 57 24.43 23.37 -15.98
CA THR A 57 23.44 24.14 -15.22
C THR A 57 22.69 23.19 -14.27
N LEU A 58 22.85 23.41 -12.97
CA LEU A 58 22.15 22.64 -11.95
C LEU A 58 20.72 23.15 -11.78
N ASN A 59 19.78 22.21 -11.66
CA ASN A 59 18.41 22.55 -11.30
C ASN A 59 18.31 22.87 -9.82
N THR A 60 17.31 23.67 -9.48
CA THR A 60 17.06 24.09 -8.11
C THR A 60 15.64 23.68 -7.72
N ALA A 61 15.47 23.09 -6.53
CA ALA A 61 14.16 22.75 -6.00
C ALA A 61 13.33 24.03 -5.76
N GLU A 62 12.04 23.98 -6.11
CA GLU A 62 11.18 25.17 -6.13
C GLU A 62 11.03 25.84 -4.77
N TYR A 63 10.83 25.06 -3.70
CA TYR A 63 10.53 25.60 -2.37
C TYR A 63 11.78 25.80 -1.52
N CYS A 64 12.62 24.78 -1.38
CA CYS A 64 13.79 24.83 -0.51
C CYS A 64 15.03 25.47 -1.15
N LYS A 65 14.99 25.76 -2.45
CA LYS A 65 16.07 26.42 -3.20
C LYS A 65 17.43 25.70 -3.19
N HIS A 66 17.46 24.41 -2.85
CA HIS A 66 18.68 23.60 -2.93
C HIS A 66 18.97 23.15 -4.36
N TYR A 67 20.24 23.06 -4.73
CA TYR A 67 20.65 22.47 -6.00
C TYR A 67 20.43 20.97 -6.00
N LEU A 68 19.89 20.44 -7.09
CA LEU A 68 19.58 19.03 -7.25
C LEU A 68 20.65 18.34 -8.09
N HIS A 69 20.96 17.10 -7.74
CA HIS A 69 21.83 16.27 -8.55
C HIS A 69 21.20 16.04 -9.94
N PRO A 70 21.94 16.14 -11.06
CA PRO A 70 21.36 16.00 -12.41
C PRO A 70 20.71 14.64 -12.70
N GLY A 71 21.15 13.59 -12.00
CA GLY A 71 20.55 12.24 -12.05
C GLY A 71 19.22 12.09 -11.30
N THR A 72 18.84 13.07 -10.47
CA THR A 72 17.55 13.10 -9.75
C THR A 72 16.45 13.66 -10.67
N PRO A 73 15.23 13.11 -10.66
CA PRO A 73 14.12 13.70 -11.43
C PRO A 73 13.84 15.13 -11.00
N GLN A 74 13.64 16.02 -11.98
CA GLN A 74 13.50 17.46 -11.77
C GLN A 74 12.10 17.89 -11.29
N THR A 75 11.18 16.96 -11.08
CA THR A 75 9.76 17.25 -10.83
C THR A 75 9.45 17.53 -9.35
N GLU A 76 10.45 17.65 -8.47
CA GLU A 76 10.21 17.76 -7.04
C GLU A 76 10.16 19.21 -6.54
N PHE A 77 9.05 19.54 -5.86
CA PHE A 77 8.85 20.82 -5.17
C PHE A 77 9.85 21.04 -4.01
N LEU A 78 10.26 19.94 -3.36
CA LEU A 78 11.29 19.89 -2.30
C LEU A 78 12.44 19.03 -2.79
N CYS A 79 13.68 19.33 -2.39
CA CYS A 79 14.78 18.40 -2.64
C CYS A 79 14.59 17.08 -1.85
N PRO A 80 15.23 15.99 -2.28
CA PRO A 80 15.15 14.69 -1.60
C PRO A 80 15.43 14.75 -0.10
N ASP A 81 16.46 15.49 0.31
CA ASP A 81 16.86 15.59 1.71
C ASP A 81 15.87 16.41 2.56
N CYS A 82 15.32 17.51 2.02
CA CYS A 82 14.24 18.23 2.70
C CYS A 82 12.98 17.38 2.83
N LYS A 83 12.64 16.62 1.77
CA LYS A 83 11.45 15.79 1.78
C LYS A 83 11.56 14.64 2.79
N ILE A 84 12.72 13.99 2.89
CA ILE A 84 12.94 12.94 3.89
C ILE A 84 12.91 13.50 5.30
N LYS A 85 13.53 14.66 5.56
CA LYS A 85 13.48 15.34 6.86
C LYS A 85 12.04 15.68 7.27
N GLN A 86 11.23 16.17 6.33
CA GLN A 86 9.81 16.41 6.57
C GLN A 86 9.10 15.12 7.01
N ARG A 87 9.23 14.04 6.23
CA ARG A 87 8.57 12.76 6.53
C ARG A 87 9.02 12.13 7.85
N LEU A 88 10.31 12.21 8.16
CA LEU A 88 10.84 11.75 9.45
C LEU A 88 10.27 12.55 10.62
N ASN A 89 10.16 13.88 10.47
CA ASN A 89 9.56 14.74 11.48
C ASN A 89 8.07 14.46 11.68
N ASP A 90 7.32 14.26 10.59
CA ASP A 90 5.89 13.94 10.63
C ASP A 90 5.67 12.59 11.33
N LEU A 91 6.44 11.57 10.95
CA LEU A 91 6.40 10.24 11.57
C LEU A 91 6.75 10.30 13.07
N HIS A 92 7.79 11.05 13.44
CA HIS A 92 8.20 11.25 14.85
C HIS A 92 7.11 11.94 15.66
N THR A 93 6.46 12.95 15.07
CA THR A 93 5.34 13.66 15.70
C THR A 93 4.18 12.70 15.97
N MET A 94 3.82 11.87 14.99
CA MET A 94 2.76 10.87 15.14
C MET A 94 3.14 9.79 16.17
N ALA A 95 4.40 9.34 16.19
CA ALA A 95 4.88 8.36 17.17
C ALA A 95 4.76 8.91 18.60
N LYS A 96 5.20 10.15 18.84
CA LYS A 96 5.05 10.82 20.14
C LYS A 96 3.59 10.98 20.57
N LEU A 97 2.71 11.33 19.63
CA LEU A 97 1.27 11.42 19.91
C LEU A 97 0.69 10.07 20.30
N TRP A 98 1.13 9.00 19.63
CA TRP A 98 0.69 7.65 19.93
C TRP A 98 1.19 7.17 21.30
N GLU A 99 2.47 7.38 21.61
CA GLU A 99 3.07 7.07 22.92
C GLU A 99 2.38 7.80 24.07
N ARG A 100 2.10 9.11 23.90
CA ARG A 100 1.45 9.93 24.93
C ARG A 100 0.02 9.50 25.25
N ARG A 101 -0.73 9.03 24.25
CA ARG A 101 -2.14 8.62 24.41
C ARG A 101 -2.31 7.20 24.95
N GLY A 102 -1.21 6.47 25.12
CA GLY A 102 -1.20 5.13 25.66
C GLY A 102 -1.36 4.09 24.56
N ALA A 103 -0.34 3.24 24.39
CA ALA A 103 -0.35 2.13 23.45
C ALA A 103 -1.26 0.97 23.89
N ARG A 104 -1.88 1.04 25.07
CA ARG A 104 -2.65 -0.08 25.63
C ARG A 104 -4.13 0.08 25.33
N THR A 105 -4.66 -0.86 24.55
CA THR A 105 -6.09 -1.12 24.51
C THR A 105 -6.56 -1.51 25.91
N PRO A 106 -7.51 -0.78 26.52
CA PRO A 106 -8.07 -1.16 27.80
C PRO A 106 -8.75 -2.53 27.72
N ASP A 107 -8.62 -3.34 28.77
CA ASP A 107 -9.40 -4.58 28.91
C ASP A 107 -10.81 -4.22 29.37
N TYR A 108 -11.75 -4.20 28.43
CA TYR A 108 -13.15 -3.83 28.70
C TYR A 108 -13.86 -4.74 29.70
N ASN A 109 -13.35 -5.94 29.98
CA ASN A 109 -13.97 -6.87 30.93
C ASN A 109 -13.76 -6.46 32.40
N LEU A 110 -12.82 -5.55 32.67
CA LEU A 110 -12.43 -5.14 34.02
C LEU A 110 -12.94 -3.74 34.41
N LEU A 111 -13.66 -3.07 33.51
CA LEU A 111 -14.09 -1.69 33.67
C LEU A 111 -15.56 -1.60 34.08
N ASP A 112 -15.88 -0.61 34.92
CA ASP A 112 -17.27 -0.22 35.19
C ASP A 112 -17.92 0.50 33.97
N GLU A 113 -19.24 0.75 34.02
CA GLU A 113 -19.95 1.37 32.89
C GLU A 113 -19.43 2.76 32.51
N ASP A 114 -19.02 3.58 33.48
CA ASP A 114 -18.50 4.93 33.25
C ASP A 114 -17.06 4.89 32.68
N GLU A 115 -16.26 3.94 33.15
CA GLU A 115 -14.93 3.63 32.64
C GLU A 115 -14.98 3.06 31.22
N VAL A 116 -16.00 2.29 30.86
CA VAL A 116 -16.20 1.78 29.49
C VAL A 116 -16.42 2.93 28.50
N VAL A 117 -17.17 3.97 28.86
CA VAL A 117 -17.37 5.14 27.99
C VAL A 117 -16.04 5.86 27.75
N LYS A 118 -15.29 6.14 28.81
CA LYS A 118 -13.94 6.77 28.70
C LYS A 118 -12.97 5.89 27.90
N ALA A 119 -13.02 4.58 28.10
CA ALA A 119 -12.22 3.61 27.36
C ALA A 119 -12.54 3.60 25.86
N ARG A 120 -13.83 3.74 25.48
CA ARG A 120 -14.24 3.85 24.07
C ARG A 120 -13.73 5.12 23.42
N GLU A 121 -13.81 6.26 24.10
CA GLU A 121 -13.26 7.53 23.59
C GLU A 121 -11.73 7.44 23.44
N ALA A 122 -11.04 6.90 24.44
CA ALA A 122 -9.60 6.65 24.37
C ALA A 122 -9.23 5.73 23.19
N TYR A 123 -10.01 4.65 22.99
CA TYR A 123 -9.83 3.72 21.88
C TYR A 123 -10.04 4.37 20.50
N PHE A 124 -11.04 5.24 20.37
CA PHE A 124 -11.26 6.00 19.14
C PHE A 124 -10.04 6.86 18.80
N TRP A 125 -9.50 7.61 19.77
CA TRP A 125 -8.30 8.43 19.56
C TRP A 125 -7.04 7.61 19.33
N TYR A 126 -6.90 6.47 20.02
CA TYR A 126 -5.83 5.50 19.78
C TYR A 126 -5.84 5.06 18.32
N TRP A 127 -6.98 4.57 17.82
CA TRP A 127 -7.09 4.07 16.45
C TRP A 127 -6.84 5.16 15.41
N LYS A 128 -7.37 6.37 15.64
CA LYS A 128 -7.15 7.54 14.76
C LYS A 128 -5.66 7.89 14.68
N THR A 129 -4.97 7.91 15.83
CA THR A 129 -3.53 8.24 15.91
C THR A 129 -2.67 7.12 15.30
N TYR A 130 -3.00 5.86 15.56
CA TYR A 130 -2.33 4.70 14.97
C TYR A 130 -2.45 4.70 13.43
N LYS A 131 -3.66 4.97 12.90
CA LYS A 131 -3.89 5.05 11.46
C LYS A 131 -3.02 6.14 10.82
N ALA A 132 -2.97 7.33 11.42
CA ALA A 132 -2.13 8.44 10.93
C ALA A 132 -0.63 8.11 10.98
N TRP A 133 -0.15 7.54 12.09
CA TRP A 133 1.24 7.06 12.22
C TRP A 133 1.59 6.04 11.14
N ARG A 134 0.70 5.08 10.90
CA ARG A 134 0.87 4.05 9.88
C ARG A 134 0.90 4.62 8.48
N GLU A 135 0.02 5.57 8.16
CA GLU A 135 0.01 6.26 6.86
C GLU A 135 1.34 7.00 6.61
N GLU A 136 1.85 7.75 7.59
CA GLU A 136 3.16 8.40 7.45
C GLU A 136 4.31 7.40 7.30
N LYS A 137 4.27 6.28 8.03
CA LYS A 137 5.25 5.20 7.87
C LYS A 137 5.24 4.64 6.44
N LEU A 138 4.05 4.38 5.88
CA LEU A 138 3.93 3.90 4.49
C LEU A 138 4.42 4.95 3.48
N CYS A 139 4.11 6.23 3.69
CA CYS A 139 4.62 7.31 2.86
C CYS A 139 6.14 7.38 2.88
N LEU A 140 6.77 7.22 4.04
CA LEU A 140 8.23 7.18 4.18
C LEU A 140 8.82 5.99 3.41
N ILE A 141 8.30 4.78 3.61
CA ILE A 141 8.78 3.56 2.94
C ILE A 141 8.67 3.68 1.41
N LYS A 142 7.52 4.15 0.93
CA LYS A 142 7.31 4.40 -0.50
C LYS A 142 8.33 5.42 -1.02
N TYR A 143 8.56 6.51 -0.29
CA TYR A 143 9.52 7.52 -0.71
C TYR A 143 10.96 6.97 -0.71
N THR A 144 11.36 6.18 0.28
CA THR A 144 12.69 5.54 0.30
C THR A 144 12.91 4.62 -0.89
N SER A 145 11.88 3.90 -1.37
CA SER A 145 12.01 3.08 -2.57
C SER A 145 12.28 3.91 -3.84
N PHE A 146 11.71 5.13 -3.92
CA PHE A 146 12.05 6.06 -5.01
C PHE A 146 13.47 6.59 -4.86
N LEU A 147 13.92 6.91 -3.64
CA LEU A 147 15.29 7.34 -3.39
C LEU A 147 16.31 6.28 -3.81
N GLU A 148 16.04 4.99 -3.60
CA GLU A 148 16.90 3.90 -4.06
C GLU A 148 17.01 3.87 -5.59
N LEU A 149 15.88 4.00 -6.29
CA LEU A 149 15.86 4.08 -7.76
C LEU A 149 16.65 5.31 -8.26
N TRP A 150 16.51 6.45 -7.59
CA TRP A 150 17.19 7.69 -8.00
C TRP A 150 18.67 7.65 -7.66
N ALA A 151 19.07 7.13 -6.51
CA ALA A 151 20.47 6.94 -6.14
C ALA A 151 21.21 6.09 -7.19
N GLU A 152 20.57 5.05 -7.73
CA GLU A 152 21.15 4.26 -8.81
C GLU A 152 21.29 5.07 -10.11
N ARG A 153 20.33 5.94 -10.43
CA ARG A 153 20.44 6.86 -11.57
C ARG A 153 21.54 7.89 -11.39
N GLU A 154 21.70 8.44 -10.18
CA GLU A 154 22.80 9.34 -9.84
C GLU A 154 24.14 8.66 -10.07
N ARG A 155 24.30 7.43 -9.58
CA ARG A 155 25.50 6.61 -9.76
C ARG A 155 25.82 6.36 -11.24
N LEU A 156 24.82 6.03 -12.06
CA LEU A 156 25.00 5.86 -13.51
C LEU A 156 25.40 7.18 -14.17
N TRP A 157 24.75 8.29 -13.80
CA TRP A 157 25.07 9.61 -14.33
C TRP A 157 26.50 10.04 -13.99
N GLU A 158 26.95 9.83 -12.76
CA GLU A 158 28.32 10.14 -12.30
C GLU A 158 29.38 9.32 -13.06
N ALA A 159 29.08 8.05 -13.37
CA ALA A 159 29.96 7.19 -14.15
C ALA A 159 30.12 7.67 -15.60
N GLU A 160 29.05 8.22 -16.19
CA GLU A 160 29.07 8.83 -17.52
C GLU A 160 29.75 10.21 -17.54
N HIS A 161 29.77 10.91 -16.40
CA HIS A 161 30.23 12.30 -16.29
C HIS A 161 31.31 12.49 -15.20
N PRO A 162 32.46 11.79 -15.30
CA PRO A 162 33.49 11.85 -14.27
C PRO A 162 34.02 13.28 -14.07
N GLY A 163 33.99 13.73 -12.82
CA GLY A 163 34.45 15.06 -12.40
C GLY A 163 33.55 16.22 -12.80
N ALA A 164 32.34 15.97 -13.34
CA ALA A 164 31.43 17.05 -13.73
C ALA A 164 30.93 17.90 -12.55
N LEU A 165 30.85 17.31 -11.36
CA LEU A 165 30.40 17.99 -10.13
C LEU A 165 31.55 18.38 -9.19
N HIS A 166 32.80 18.29 -9.66
CA HIS A 166 33.95 18.53 -8.81
C HIS A 166 33.96 19.98 -8.31
N GLY A 167 34.05 20.17 -6.99
CA GLY A 167 34.01 21.48 -6.34
C GLY A 167 32.60 22.00 -6.02
N MET A 168 31.54 21.28 -6.42
CA MET A 168 30.15 21.59 -6.07
C MET A 168 29.54 20.57 -5.10
N GLU A 169 30.31 19.59 -4.62
CA GLU A 169 29.78 18.43 -3.89
C GLU A 169 29.03 18.79 -2.60
N ARG A 170 29.36 19.94 -1.99
CA ARG A 170 28.73 20.38 -0.72
C ARG A 170 27.40 21.11 -0.90
N CYS A 171 27.07 21.55 -2.11
CA CYS A 171 25.90 22.37 -2.38
C CYS A 171 24.78 21.60 -3.09
N ILE A 172 25.02 20.35 -3.45
CA ILE A 172 24.12 19.51 -4.23
C ILE A 172 23.45 18.51 -3.31
N GLU A 173 22.12 18.57 -3.26
CA GLU A 173 21.29 17.59 -2.57
C GLU A 173 21.05 16.41 -3.50
N SER A 174 21.42 15.21 -3.03
CA SER A 174 21.31 13.96 -3.77
C SER A 174 20.36 12.99 -3.08
N ALA A 175 19.70 12.14 -3.88
CA ALA A 175 18.89 11.04 -3.41
C ALA A 175 19.73 10.02 -2.63
N SER A 176 20.99 9.81 -3.03
CA SER A 176 21.94 8.97 -2.31
C SER A 176 22.18 9.45 -0.88
N GLN A 177 22.37 10.76 -0.68
CA GLN A 177 22.52 11.35 0.64
C GLN A 177 21.21 11.30 1.44
N ALA A 178 20.08 11.62 0.81
CA ALA A 178 18.76 11.53 1.45
C ALA A 178 18.43 10.10 1.92
N LEU A 179 18.84 9.08 1.16
CA LEU A 179 18.68 7.67 1.53
C LEU A 179 19.51 7.31 2.77
N ILE A 180 20.72 7.84 2.90
CA ILE A 180 21.55 7.68 4.11
C ILE A 180 20.85 8.36 5.30
N THR A 181 20.32 9.57 5.12
CA THR A 181 19.54 10.28 6.14
C THR A 181 18.32 9.45 6.56
N ALA A 182 17.58 8.86 5.61
CA ALA A 182 16.46 7.97 5.90
C ALA A 182 16.88 6.77 6.76
N LYS A 183 17.93 6.05 6.33
CA LYS A 183 18.42 4.84 7.01
C LYS A 183 18.91 5.14 8.42
N ARG A 184 19.54 6.31 8.65
CA ARG A 184 19.99 6.73 9.98
C ARG A 184 18.85 7.24 10.86
N GLY A 185 17.87 7.91 10.25
CA GLY A 185 16.78 8.57 10.94
C GLY A 185 15.66 7.63 11.41
N THR A 186 15.68 6.36 11.01
CA THR A 186 14.53 5.49 11.27
C THR A 186 14.91 4.07 11.72
N PRO A 187 14.54 3.66 12.95
CA PRO A 187 14.50 2.25 13.33
C PRO A 187 13.27 1.51 12.73
N TYR A 188 12.42 2.22 11.98
CA TYR A 188 11.14 1.71 11.49
C TYR A 188 11.14 1.26 10.02
N LEU A 189 12.29 1.25 9.34
CA LEU A 189 12.40 0.87 7.92
C LEU A 189 12.35 -0.64 7.69
N ASP A 190 12.52 -1.45 8.74
CA ASP A 190 12.24 -2.88 8.66
C ASP A 190 10.72 -3.06 8.48
N TRP A 191 10.32 -3.36 7.25
CA TRP A 191 8.97 -3.81 6.96
C TRP A 191 8.74 -5.12 7.72
N LYS A 192 7.93 -5.08 8.78
CA LYS A 192 7.51 -6.29 9.49
C LYS A 192 6.17 -6.71 8.91
N ASP A 193 5.90 -8.02 8.85
CA ASP A 193 4.60 -8.54 8.39
C ASP A 193 3.42 -7.95 9.19
N THR A 194 3.67 -7.57 10.46
CA THR A 194 2.72 -6.86 11.32
C THR A 194 2.24 -5.52 10.76
N ASP A 195 3.05 -4.85 9.93
CA ASP A 195 2.68 -3.58 9.27
C ASP A 195 1.64 -3.80 8.15
N ALA A 196 1.64 -5.00 7.54
CA ALA A 196 0.67 -5.43 6.54
C ALA A 196 -0.65 -5.87 7.20
N ASP A 197 -0.59 -6.54 8.35
CA ASP A 197 -1.76 -7.03 9.09
C ASP A 197 -2.68 -5.91 9.60
N GLY A 198 -2.13 -4.73 9.90
CA GLY A 198 -2.90 -3.55 10.30
C GLY A 198 -3.88 -2.99 9.24
N MET A 199 -3.84 -3.48 7.98
CA MET A 199 -4.85 -3.15 6.96
C MET A 199 -6.20 -3.81 7.25
N ARG A 200 -6.21 -4.93 7.98
CA ARG A 200 -7.47 -5.59 8.31
C ARG A 200 -8.08 -4.83 9.46
N PRO A 201 -9.27 -4.21 9.29
CA PRO A 201 -10.00 -3.73 10.46
C PRO A 201 -10.10 -4.92 11.44
N PRO A 202 -9.89 -4.71 12.74
CA PRO A 202 -10.01 -5.79 13.71
C PRO A 202 -11.34 -6.50 13.44
N PRO A 203 -11.36 -7.85 13.35
CA PRO A 203 -12.59 -8.58 13.14
C PRO A 203 -13.58 -8.03 14.17
N ARG A 204 -14.67 -7.42 13.70
CA ARG A 204 -15.62 -6.74 14.58
C ARG A 204 -16.22 -7.79 15.52
N GLU A 205 -15.63 -7.95 16.71
CA GLU A 205 -16.17 -8.79 17.76
C GLU A 205 -17.56 -8.26 18.10
N GLY A 206 -18.59 -9.05 17.76
CA GLY A 206 -19.98 -8.65 17.87
C GLY A 206 -20.72 -8.41 16.55
N VAL A 207 -20.06 -8.46 15.39
CA VAL A 207 -20.79 -8.77 14.14
C VAL A 207 -21.17 -10.24 14.23
N LYS A 208 -22.35 -10.47 14.81
CA LYS A 208 -23.03 -11.76 14.80
C LYS A 208 -22.87 -12.31 13.39
N ARG A 209 -22.21 -13.48 13.29
CA ARG A 209 -22.16 -14.33 12.10
C ARG A 209 -23.45 -14.12 11.33
N VAL A 210 -23.34 -13.76 10.05
CA VAL A 210 -24.46 -13.58 9.11
C VAL A 210 -25.57 -14.52 9.55
N ARG A 211 -26.67 -13.96 10.10
CA ARG A 211 -27.84 -14.75 10.47
C ARG A 211 -28.16 -15.57 9.23
N TRP A 212 -28.03 -16.88 9.31
CA TRP A 212 -28.54 -17.76 8.28
C TRP A 212 -29.98 -17.34 8.07
N VAL A 213 -30.27 -16.79 6.89
CA VAL A 213 -31.62 -16.40 6.51
C VAL A 213 -32.40 -17.71 6.44
N ARG A 214 -33.08 -18.05 7.54
CA ARG A 214 -34.09 -19.10 7.53
C ARG A 214 -35.31 -18.47 6.88
N PHE A 215 -35.54 -18.87 5.64
CA PHE A 215 -36.78 -18.58 4.95
C PHE A 215 -37.92 -19.27 5.71
N GLN A 216 -39.05 -18.58 5.91
CA GLN A 216 -40.25 -19.22 6.45
C GLN A 216 -40.65 -20.38 5.53
N GLU A 217 -41.16 -21.48 6.10
CA GLU A 217 -41.53 -22.70 5.37
C GLU A 217 -42.61 -22.46 4.29
N ASP A 218 -43.31 -21.31 4.37
CA ASP A 218 -44.41 -20.93 3.48
C ASP A 218 -43.98 -20.04 2.30
N ILE A 219 -42.68 -19.90 2.02
CA ILE A 219 -42.27 -19.32 0.73
C ILE A 219 -42.59 -20.35 -0.34
N VAL A 220 -43.73 -20.14 -1.01
CA VAL A 220 -44.12 -20.81 -2.25
C VAL A 220 -42.88 -20.93 -3.12
N GLY A 221 -42.31 -22.13 -3.18
CA GLY A 221 -41.09 -22.39 -3.92
C GLY A 221 -41.34 -21.94 -5.34
N ARG A 222 -40.75 -20.80 -5.74
CA ARG A 222 -40.81 -20.40 -7.13
C ARG A 222 -40.30 -21.60 -7.93
N PRO A 223 -40.99 -22.00 -9.02
CA PRO A 223 -40.55 -23.11 -9.85
C PRO A 223 -39.06 -22.91 -10.12
N LYS A 224 -38.25 -23.95 -9.84
CA LYS A 224 -36.79 -23.98 -9.98
C LYS A 224 -36.37 -22.92 -10.98
N ARG A 225 -35.74 -21.82 -10.53
CA ARG A 225 -35.21 -20.81 -11.45
C ARG A 225 -34.45 -21.56 -12.51
N ASP A 226 -34.82 -21.38 -13.78
CA ASP A 226 -34.17 -22.12 -14.85
C ASP A 226 -32.68 -21.73 -14.84
N LEU A 227 -31.85 -22.66 -14.36
CA LEU A 227 -30.43 -22.42 -14.13
C LEU A 227 -29.70 -22.15 -15.45
N LYS A 228 -30.34 -22.47 -16.59
CA LYS A 228 -29.80 -22.20 -17.93
C LYS A 228 -29.55 -20.71 -18.16
N ALA A 229 -30.46 -19.83 -17.73
CA ALA A 229 -30.28 -18.39 -17.91
C ALA A 229 -29.07 -17.80 -17.15
N PHE A 230 -28.52 -18.55 -16.18
CA PHE A 230 -27.38 -18.13 -15.36
C PHE A 230 -26.07 -18.82 -15.77
N ARG A 231 -26.09 -19.75 -16.73
CA ARG A 231 -24.87 -20.39 -17.25
C ARG A 231 -24.18 -19.43 -18.22
N ARG A 232 -22.91 -19.13 -17.97
CA ARG A 232 -22.12 -18.15 -18.74
C ARG A 232 -21.89 -18.54 -20.21
N THR A 233 -22.20 -19.77 -20.58
CA THR A 233 -22.14 -20.32 -21.94
C THR A 233 -23.48 -20.20 -22.69
N GLU A 234 -24.56 -19.87 -22.00
CA GLU A 234 -25.90 -19.80 -22.60
C GLU A 234 -26.17 -18.40 -23.14
N LYS A 235 -26.84 -18.31 -24.29
CA LYS A 235 -27.14 -17.03 -24.97
C LYS A 235 -27.99 -16.06 -24.14
N GLN A 236 -28.68 -16.57 -23.12
CA GLN A 236 -29.55 -15.81 -22.23
C GLN A 236 -28.77 -15.15 -21.08
N TYR A 237 -27.50 -15.50 -20.89
CA TYR A 237 -26.65 -14.90 -19.87
C TYR A 237 -26.25 -13.48 -20.29
N VAL A 238 -26.61 -12.51 -19.46
CA VAL A 238 -26.21 -11.10 -19.65
C VAL A 238 -24.95 -10.85 -18.83
N PRO A 239 -23.78 -10.64 -19.47
CA PRO A 239 -22.53 -10.40 -18.75
C PRO A 239 -22.56 -9.04 -18.02
N GLY A 240 -21.95 -8.97 -16.84
CA GLY A 240 -21.59 -7.71 -16.21
C GLY A 240 -20.42 -7.03 -16.94
N GLY A 241 -20.24 -5.72 -16.75
CA GLY A 241 -19.23 -4.92 -17.47
C GLY A 241 -17.76 -5.33 -17.29
N TRP A 242 -17.47 -6.27 -16.38
CA TRP A 242 -16.14 -6.82 -16.10
C TRP A 242 -15.99 -8.30 -16.48
N ALA A 243 -16.99 -8.90 -17.14
CA ALA A 243 -16.92 -10.29 -17.56
C ALA A 243 -16.00 -10.43 -18.79
N LEU A 244 -14.94 -11.23 -18.66
CA LEU A 244 -14.02 -11.51 -19.75
C LEU A 244 -14.63 -12.56 -20.69
N PRO A 245 -14.76 -12.29 -22.00
CA PRO A 245 -15.26 -13.28 -22.96
C PRO A 245 -14.22 -14.39 -23.19
N GLU A 246 -14.68 -15.63 -23.30
CA GLU A 246 -13.88 -16.78 -23.72
C GLU A 246 -14.70 -17.71 -24.63
N GLY A 247 -14.23 -17.90 -25.85
CA GLY A 247 -14.93 -18.74 -26.83
C GLY A 247 -16.37 -18.29 -27.04
N GLU A 248 -17.32 -19.20 -26.79
CA GLU A 248 -18.76 -18.94 -26.91
C GLU A 248 -19.41 -18.43 -25.60
N GLY A 249 -18.63 -18.21 -24.53
CA GLY A 249 -19.13 -17.80 -23.21
C GLY A 249 -18.29 -16.74 -22.51
N TYR A 250 -18.44 -16.63 -21.19
CA TYR A 250 -17.69 -15.69 -20.35
C TYR A 250 -16.99 -16.40 -19.19
N TRP A 251 -15.74 -16.00 -18.90
CA TRP A 251 -14.94 -16.53 -17.79
C TRP A 251 -15.57 -16.25 -16.44
N ASN A 252 -15.47 -17.22 -15.52
CA ASN A 252 -15.82 -17.02 -14.11
C ASN A 252 -14.66 -16.36 -13.37
N THR A 253 -14.61 -15.04 -13.39
CA THR A 253 -13.58 -14.26 -12.67
C THR A 253 -13.87 -14.06 -11.19
N SER A 254 -14.92 -14.68 -10.64
CA SER A 254 -15.31 -14.47 -9.23
C SER A 254 -14.23 -14.90 -8.23
N PHE A 255 -13.24 -15.68 -8.68
CA PHE A 255 -12.11 -16.15 -7.89
C PHE A 255 -10.74 -15.72 -8.45
N ALA A 256 -10.70 -14.79 -9.42
CA ALA A 256 -9.46 -14.39 -10.10
C ALA A 256 -8.38 -13.79 -9.18
N TYR A 257 -8.74 -13.42 -7.95
CA TYR A 257 -7.82 -12.90 -6.93
C TYR A 257 -7.50 -13.89 -5.81
N GLU A 258 -8.09 -15.08 -5.81
CA GLU A 258 -7.74 -16.13 -4.85
C GLU A 258 -6.43 -16.79 -5.31
N VAL A 259 -5.36 -16.60 -4.54
CA VAL A 259 -3.98 -17.02 -4.88
C VAL A 259 -3.87 -18.52 -5.18
N ARG A 260 -4.80 -19.32 -4.65
CA ARG A 260 -4.83 -20.78 -4.83
C ARG A 260 -5.73 -21.23 -5.97
N TYR A 261 -6.45 -20.33 -6.64
CA TYR A 261 -7.33 -20.67 -7.75
C TYR A 261 -6.52 -21.23 -8.92
N GLY A 262 -6.93 -22.39 -9.47
CA GLY A 262 -6.18 -23.12 -10.49
C GLY A 262 -5.07 -24.04 -9.96
N THR A 263 -4.85 -24.13 -8.65
CA THR A 263 -4.01 -25.20 -8.07
C THR A 263 -4.81 -26.49 -7.92
N GLU A 264 -4.18 -27.63 -8.19
CA GLU A 264 -4.84 -28.95 -8.17
C GLU A 264 -5.49 -29.27 -6.82
N GLU A 265 -4.88 -28.83 -5.72
CA GLU A 265 -5.41 -29.03 -4.37
C GLU A 265 -6.67 -28.20 -4.10
N PHE A 266 -6.76 -27.00 -4.68
CA PHE A 266 -7.90 -26.11 -4.51
C PHE A 266 -9.09 -26.55 -5.37
N GLU A 267 -8.83 -26.95 -6.62
CA GLU A 267 -9.86 -27.52 -7.51
C GLU A 267 -10.44 -28.81 -6.91
N LYS A 268 -9.59 -29.70 -6.40
CA LYS A 268 -10.03 -30.92 -5.71
C LYS A 268 -10.89 -30.62 -4.47
N GLY A 269 -10.53 -29.58 -3.71
CA GLY A 269 -11.31 -29.14 -2.56
C GLY A 269 -12.71 -28.63 -2.94
N LEU A 270 -12.82 -27.93 -4.08
CA LEU A 270 -14.09 -27.47 -4.64
C LEU A 270 -14.95 -28.64 -5.11
N ASP A 271 -14.38 -29.61 -5.81
CA ASP A 271 -15.08 -30.82 -6.25
C ASP A 271 -15.58 -31.64 -5.06
N ASP A 272 -14.73 -31.85 -4.04
CA ASP A 272 -15.10 -32.55 -2.81
C ASP A 272 -16.24 -31.84 -2.06
N GLU A 273 -16.24 -30.51 -2.03
CA GLU A 273 -17.32 -29.72 -1.42
C GLU A 273 -18.62 -29.81 -2.23
N TRP A 274 -18.52 -29.81 -3.57
CA TRP A 274 -19.65 -29.94 -4.48
C TRP A 274 -20.31 -31.32 -4.40
N GLU A 275 -19.53 -32.40 -4.34
CA GLU A 275 -20.02 -33.77 -4.18
C GLU A 275 -20.66 -33.98 -2.80
N ARG A 276 -20.06 -33.42 -1.73
CA ARG A 276 -20.64 -33.43 -0.38
C ARG A 276 -21.96 -32.63 -0.29
N GLY A 277 -22.12 -31.60 -1.11
CA GLY A 277 -23.35 -30.82 -1.23
C GLY A 277 -24.44 -31.56 -2.01
N ALA A 278 -24.07 -32.22 -3.12
CA ALA A 278 -25.00 -32.94 -3.98
C ALA A 278 -25.68 -34.12 -3.25
N GLY A 279 -24.97 -34.82 -2.37
CA GLY A 279 -25.49 -35.94 -1.58
C GLY A 279 -26.58 -35.59 -0.55
N ARG A 280 -26.70 -34.32 -0.14
CA ARG A 280 -27.69 -33.89 0.89
C ARG A 280 -29.06 -33.54 0.34
N SER A 281 -29.23 -33.48 -0.99
CA SER A 281 -30.52 -33.21 -1.64
C SER A 281 -31.37 -34.46 -1.91
N GLY A 282 -30.95 -35.63 -1.41
CA GLY A 282 -31.74 -36.86 -1.40
C GLY A 282 -32.92 -36.78 -0.43
N ILE A 283 -33.90 -35.93 -0.72
CA ILE A 283 -35.24 -36.03 -0.14
C ILE A 283 -35.82 -37.33 -0.69
N SER A 284 -35.87 -38.35 0.16
CA SER A 284 -36.57 -39.60 -0.06
C SER A 284 -38.01 -39.30 -0.48
N ARG A 285 -38.36 -39.58 -1.74
CA ARG A 285 -39.74 -39.75 -2.17
C ARG A 285 -40.29 -41.00 -1.46
N GLY A 286 -40.93 -40.79 -0.32
CA GLY A 286 -41.72 -41.81 0.34
C GLY A 286 -42.85 -42.25 -0.58
N ALA A 287 -42.87 -43.55 -0.87
CA ALA A 287 -43.95 -44.22 -1.56
C ALA A 287 -45.24 -44.08 -0.75
N LEU A 288 -46.30 -43.58 -1.39
CA LEU A 288 -47.67 -43.70 -0.91
C LEU A 288 -48.28 -44.92 -1.60
N SER A 289 -48.46 -45.98 -0.82
CA SER A 289 -49.48 -47.01 -0.99
C SER A 289 -50.73 -46.58 -0.23
#